data_AF-A0A7H8KXS4-F1
#
_entry.id   AF-A0A7H8KXS4-F1
#
_cell.length_a   1.000
_cell.length_b   1.000
_cell.length_c   1.000
_cell.angle_alpha   90.00
_cell.angle_beta   90.00
_cell.angle_gamma   90.00
#
_symmetry.space_group_name_H-M   'P 1'
#
loop_
_entity.id
_entity.type
_entity.pdbx_description
1 polymer ?
#
loop_
_entity_poly.entity_id
_entity_poly.type
_entity_poly.pdbx_seq_one_letter_code
_entity_poly.pdbx_strand_id
1 'polypeptide(L)'
;MAPLSLTELEAAFAQAGIPPHQLGRSTEEETRERLLANLISGKAARKSSEALLVEYWAMWRLGYAADPDRRPYGDRLYVLSFAGAHPYVKIGRTDNFARRLREHRTSAGRHGYALFDAWASEPVESAHDWETSVLRTLRRRHDPDETDGEYFYGLAYDQALTVVDEERLWARPRAAQPPSLTTT
;
A
#
# COMPACT_ATOMS: atom_id res chain seq x y z
N MET A 1 3.22 5.87 -18.41
CA MET A 1 1.82 5.43 -18.20
C MET A 1 1.44 5.64 -16.74
N ALA A 2 0.23 6.13 -16.48
CA ALA A 2 -0.33 6.17 -15.13
C ALA A 2 -0.72 4.74 -14.67
N PRO A 3 -0.66 4.43 -13.36
CA PRO A 3 -1.20 3.18 -12.83
C PRO A 3 -2.73 3.16 -12.96
N LEU A 4 -3.31 1.98 -13.15
CA LEU A 4 -4.76 1.79 -13.29
C LEU A 4 -5.49 2.09 -11.96
N SER A 5 -6.65 2.71 -12.03
CA SER A 5 -7.59 2.84 -10.90
C SER A 5 -8.17 1.47 -10.50
N LEU A 6 -8.87 1.40 -9.37
CA LEU A 6 -9.52 0.15 -8.93
C LEU A 6 -10.51 -0.33 -9.98
N THR A 7 -11.37 0.58 -10.47
CA THR A 7 -12.37 0.29 -11.51
C THR A 7 -11.73 -0.12 -12.83
N GLU A 8 -10.60 0.49 -13.21
CA GLU A 8 -9.87 0.09 -14.42
C GLU A 8 -9.23 -1.29 -14.27
N LEU A 9 -8.72 -1.63 -13.07
CA LEU A 9 -8.24 -2.98 -12.77
C LEU A 9 -9.40 -4.00 -12.85
N GLU A 10 -10.54 -3.71 -12.22
CA GLU A 10 -11.74 -4.56 -12.30
C GLU A 10 -12.18 -4.78 -13.74
N ALA A 11 -12.24 -3.72 -14.54
CA ALA A 11 -12.61 -3.81 -15.94
C ALA A 11 -11.62 -4.66 -16.75
N ALA A 12 -10.31 -4.51 -16.52
CA ALA A 12 -9.28 -5.32 -17.17
C ALA A 12 -9.45 -6.81 -16.85
N PHE A 13 -9.81 -7.15 -15.61
CA PHE A 13 -10.05 -8.53 -15.20
C PHE A 13 -11.38 -9.10 -15.68
N ALA A 14 -12.44 -8.29 -15.70
CA ALA A 14 -13.74 -8.68 -16.25
C ALA A 14 -13.61 -9.05 -17.74
N GLN A 15 -12.82 -8.31 -18.51
CA GLN A 15 -12.51 -8.63 -19.91
C GLN A 15 -11.73 -9.95 -20.06
N ALA A 16 -10.96 -10.34 -19.05
CA ALA A 16 -10.24 -11.60 -19.00
C ALA A 16 -11.07 -12.79 -18.46
N GLY A 17 -12.34 -12.56 -18.07
CA GLY A 17 -13.26 -13.61 -17.64
C GLY A 17 -13.12 -14.10 -16.20
N ILE A 18 -12.34 -13.40 -15.36
CA ILE A 18 -12.13 -13.77 -13.94
C ILE A 18 -12.18 -12.51 -13.07
N PRO A 19 -13.30 -12.20 -12.40
CA PRO A 19 -13.35 -11.10 -11.45
C PRO A 19 -12.47 -11.41 -10.22
N PRO A 20 -11.52 -10.55 -9.84
CA PRO A 20 -10.50 -10.85 -8.83
C PRO A 20 -11.04 -11.16 -7.42
N HIS A 21 -12.16 -10.55 -7.04
CA HIS A 21 -12.77 -10.71 -5.71
C HIS A 21 -13.53 -12.03 -5.55
N GLN A 22 -13.69 -12.82 -6.62
CA GLN A 22 -14.28 -14.16 -6.57
C GLN A 22 -13.23 -15.26 -6.33
N LEU A 23 -11.95 -14.90 -6.34
CA LEU A 23 -10.86 -15.82 -6.06
C LEU A 23 -10.68 -15.94 -4.53
N GLY A 24 -10.59 -17.18 -4.03
CA GLY A 24 -10.42 -17.44 -2.59
C GLY A 24 -9.03 -17.05 -2.08
N ARG A 25 -8.86 -17.01 -0.75
CA ARG A 25 -7.59 -16.64 -0.09
C ARG A 25 -6.40 -17.49 -0.56
N SER A 26 -6.60 -18.78 -0.77
CA SER A 26 -5.53 -19.67 -1.26
C SER A 26 -5.05 -19.29 -2.66
N THR A 27 -5.97 -18.90 -3.56
CA THR A 27 -5.59 -18.48 -4.91
C THR A 27 -4.84 -17.15 -4.90
N GLU A 28 -5.23 -16.25 -3.99
CA GLU A 28 -4.48 -15.02 -3.77
C GLU A 28 -3.06 -15.30 -3.28
N GLU A 29 -2.92 -16.08 -2.20
CA GLU A 29 -1.64 -16.42 -1.59
C GLU A 29 -0.70 -17.11 -2.59
N GLU A 30 -1.19 -18.13 -3.31
CA GLU A 30 -0.40 -18.83 -4.33
C GLU A 30 0.05 -17.91 -5.48
N THR A 31 -0.81 -17.01 -5.93
CA THR A 31 -0.47 -16.05 -6.99
C THR A 31 0.59 -15.07 -6.51
N ARG A 32 0.47 -14.61 -5.26
CA ARG A 32 1.43 -13.73 -4.62
C ARG A 32 2.79 -14.42 -4.51
N GLU A 33 2.86 -15.60 -3.91
CA GLU A 33 4.13 -16.35 -3.76
C GLU A 33 4.83 -16.57 -5.10
N ARG A 34 4.09 -17.02 -6.11
CA ARG A 34 4.63 -17.25 -7.45
C ARG A 34 5.13 -15.95 -8.09
N LEU A 35 4.34 -14.88 -8.02
CA LEU A 35 4.72 -13.60 -8.61
C LEU A 35 5.95 -13.01 -7.91
N LEU A 36 6.01 -13.07 -6.58
CA LEU A 36 7.14 -12.55 -5.80
C LEU A 36 8.43 -13.28 -6.18
N ALA A 37 8.41 -14.61 -6.25
CA ALA A 37 9.55 -15.41 -6.70
C ALA A 37 10.00 -15.05 -8.13
N ASN A 38 9.03 -14.81 -9.02
CA ASN A 38 9.33 -14.40 -10.40
C ASN A 38 9.87 -12.97 -10.49
N LEU A 39 9.41 -12.03 -9.65
CA LEU A 39 9.90 -10.65 -9.63
C LEU A 39 11.34 -10.59 -9.07
N ILE A 40 11.62 -11.32 -7.99
CA ILE A 40 12.97 -11.43 -7.42
C ILE A 40 13.94 -12.05 -8.43
N SER A 41 13.51 -13.07 -9.18
CA SER A 41 14.33 -13.72 -10.21
C SER A 41 14.37 -12.98 -11.55
N GLY A 42 13.70 -11.83 -11.68
CA GLY A 42 13.63 -11.04 -12.91
C GLY A 42 12.83 -11.69 -14.06
N LYS A 43 12.04 -12.72 -13.77
CA LYS A 43 11.26 -13.50 -14.73
C LYS A 43 9.85 -12.94 -15.00
N ALA A 44 9.29 -12.14 -14.09
CA ALA A 44 7.96 -11.56 -14.26
C ALA A 44 8.00 -10.12 -14.76
N ALA A 45 7.11 -9.81 -15.71
CA ALA A 45 6.82 -8.44 -16.10
C ALA A 45 5.77 -7.82 -15.17
N ARG A 46 5.94 -6.54 -14.81
CA ARG A 46 4.95 -5.76 -14.05
C ARG A 46 3.55 -5.75 -14.67
N LYS A 47 3.44 -5.88 -16.00
CA LYS A 47 2.16 -5.86 -16.73
C LYS A 47 1.54 -7.25 -16.89
N SER A 48 2.06 -8.28 -16.22
CA SER A 48 1.41 -9.58 -16.21
C SER A 48 0.03 -9.47 -15.55
N SER A 49 -0.88 -10.37 -15.92
CA SER A 49 -2.18 -10.49 -15.26
C SER A 49 -2.04 -10.70 -13.76
N GLU A 50 -1.02 -11.46 -13.33
CA GLU A 50 -0.72 -11.70 -11.91
C GLU A 50 -0.34 -10.43 -11.15
N ALA A 51 0.52 -9.59 -11.74
CA ALA A 51 0.93 -8.33 -11.09
C ALA A 51 -0.23 -7.35 -10.98
N LEU A 52 -1.07 -7.26 -12.01
CA LEU A 52 -2.31 -6.49 -11.92
C LEU A 52 -3.25 -7.05 -10.84
N LEU A 53 -3.24 -8.37 -10.61
CA LEU A 53 -4.19 -9.04 -9.72
C LEU A 53 -3.80 -8.81 -8.27
N VAL A 54 -2.51 -8.92 -7.97
CA VAL A 54 -1.95 -8.59 -6.66
C VAL A 54 -2.14 -7.10 -6.35
N GLU A 55 -1.88 -6.21 -7.33
CA GLU A 55 -2.10 -4.78 -7.16
C GLU A 55 -3.59 -4.46 -6.92
N TYR A 56 -4.50 -5.17 -7.60
CA TYR A 56 -5.94 -5.09 -7.34
C TYR A 56 -6.27 -5.48 -5.90
N TRP A 57 -5.80 -6.63 -5.40
CA TRP A 57 -6.15 -7.06 -4.03
C TRP A 57 -5.59 -6.12 -2.96
N ALA A 58 -4.39 -5.60 -3.16
CA ALA A 58 -3.81 -4.57 -2.28
C ALA A 58 -4.72 -3.32 -2.24
N MET A 59 -5.17 -2.85 -3.40
CA MET A 59 -6.08 -1.70 -3.48
C MET A 59 -7.47 -1.99 -2.93
N TRP A 60 -8.01 -3.16 -3.20
CA TRP A 60 -9.32 -3.59 -2.72
C TRP A 60 -9.35 -3.66 -1.19
N ARG A 61 -8.28 -4.17 -0.56
CA ARG A 61 -8.13 -4.18 0.90
C ARG A 61 -8.06 -2.78 1.51
N LEU A 62 -7.47 -1.80 0.82
CA LEU A 62 -7.48 -0.40 1.26
C LEU A 62 -8.89 0.20 1.25
N GLY A 63 -9.80 -0.35 0.44
CA GLY A 63 -11.18 0.10 0.30
C GLY A 63 -11.25 1.61 0.10
N TYR A 64 -12.06 2.28 0.94
CA TYR A 64 -12.26 3.72 0.88
C TYR A 64 -11.00 4.57 1.07
N ALA A 65 -9.91 4.04 1.64
CA ALA A 65 -8.69 4.81 1.77
C ALA A 65 -8.05 5.10 0.40
N ALA A 66 -8.22 4.19 -0.57
CA ALA A 66 -7.69 4.34 -1.93
C ALA A 66 -8.57 5.18 -2.87
N ASP A 67 -9.74 5.66 -2.40
CA ASP A 67 -10.72 6.39 -3.20
C ASP A 67 -10.28 7.86 -3.44
N PRO A 68 -10.02 8.27 -4.70
CA PRO A 68 -9.59 9.64 -5.01
C PRO A 68 -10.71 10.69 -4.91
N ASP A 69 -11.98 10.28 -4.96
CA ASP A 69 -13.13 11.20 -4.94
C ASP A 69 -13.55 11.56 -3.51
N ARG A 70 -13.05 10.80 -2.52
CA ARG A 70 -13.30 11.07 -1.12
C ARG A 70 -12.44 12.23 -0.63
N ARG A 71 -13.07 13.19 0.05
CA ARG A 71 -12.34 14.32 0.64
C ARG A 71 -11.33 13.81 1.66
N PRO A 72 -10.06 14.25 1.57
CA PRO A 72 -9.05 13.92 2.56
C PRO A 72 -9.51 14.41 3.94
N TYR A 73 -9.45 13.52 4.92
CA TYR A 73 -9.83 13.80 6.30
C TYR A 73 -8.86 13.13 7.25
N GLY A 74 -8.21 13.92 8.10
CA GLY A 74 -7.16 13.48 9.02
C GLY A 74 -5.85 13.08 8.33
N ASP A 75 -4.78 13.09 9.11
CA ASP A 75 -3.52 12.49 8.71
C ASP A 75 -3.64 10.96 8.85
N ARG A 76 -2.93 10.21 8.03
CA ARG A 76 -2.91 8.74 8.06
C ARG A 76 -1.48 8.26 8.01
N LEU A 77 -1.14 7.27 8.82
CA LEU A 77 0.05 6.47 8.63
C LEU A 77 -0.25 5.39 7.58
N TYR A 78 0.70 5.07 6.72
CA TYR A 78 0.57 3.99 5.75
C TYR A 78 1.84 3.15 5.66
N VAL A 79 1.63 1.90 5.24
CA VAL A 79 2.70 0.94 4.91
C VAL A 79 2.39 0.39 3.52
N LEU A 80 3.35 0.48 2.61
CA LEU A 80 3.24 -0.03 1.25
C LEU A 80 4.38 -1.01 0.99
N SER A 81 4.08 -2.20 0.50
CA SER A 81 5.08 -3.17 0.05
C SER A 81 5.17 -3.15 -1.47
N PHE A 82 6.39 -3.11 -2.00
CA PHE A 82 6.65 -3.14 -3.43
C PHE A 82 7.55 -4.32 -3.78
N ALA A 83 7.10 -5.11 -4.76
CA ALA A 83 7.86 -6.23 -5.29
C ALA A 83 8.55 -5.86 -6.61
N GLY A 84 9.77 -6.35 -6.81
CA GLY A 84 10.63 -6.11 -7.97
C GLY A 84 11.98 -6.79 -7.75
N ALA A 85 13.01 -6.38 -8.49
CA ALA A 85 14.35 -6.96 -8.37
C ALA A 85 14.94 -6.82 -6.96
N HIS A 86 14.63 -5.70 -6.27
CA HIS A 86 15.04 -5.49 -4.88
C HIS A 86 13.83 -5.00 -4.05
N PRO A 87 13.01 -5.94 -3.52
CA PRO A 87 11.77 -5.61 -2.83
C PRO A 87 11.99 -4.68 -1.64
N TYR A 88 11.02 -3.80 -1.39
CA TYR A 88 11.10 -2.85 -0.30
C TYR A 88 9.73 -2.53 0.30
N VAL A 89 9.75 -2.14 1.56
CA VAL A 89 8.61 -1.56 2.27
C VAL A 89 8.83 -0.05 2.41
N LYS A 90 7.77 0.71 2.17
CA LYS A 90 7.72 2.14 2.42
C LYS A 90 6.74 2.44 3.55
N ILE A 91 7.20 3.19 4.54
CA ILE A 91 6.37 3.77 5.59
C ILE A 91 6.27 5.26 5.33
N GLY A 92 5.10 5.84 5.54
CA GLY A 92 4.97 7.28 5.55
C GLY A 92 3.62 7.72 6.05
N ARG A 93 3.41 9.03 6.07
CA ARG A 93 2.11 9.63 6.37
C ARG A 93 1.64 10.62 5.31
N THR A 94 0.35 10.95 5.35
CA THR A 94 -0.28 11.90 4.44
C THR A 94 -1.72 12.22 4.88
N ASP A 95 -2.14 13.45 4.65
CA ASP A 95 -3.53 13.86 4.74
C ASP A 95 -4.36 13.44 3.52
N ASN A 96 -3.71 13.17 2.40
CA ASN A 96 -4.31 12.73 1.14
C ASN A 96 -3.69 11.42 0.66
N PHE A 97 -4.22 10.31 1.19
CA PHE A 97 -3.69 8.98 0.93
C PHE A 97 -3.90 8.50 -0.51
N ALA A 98 -5.09 8.70 -1.09
CA ALA A 98 -5.35 8.31 -2.48
C ALA A 98 -4.38 8.97 -3.48
N ARG A 99 -4.11 10.28 -3.33
CA ARG A 99 -3.10 10.99 -4.14
C ARG A 99 -1.71 10.39 -3.92
N ARG A 100 -1.31 10.21 -2.66
CA ARG A 100 0.03 9.72 -2.31
C ARG A 100 0.28 8.29 -2.79
N LEU A 101 -0.72 7.44 -2.69
CA LEU A 101 -0.70 6.08 -3.22
C LEU A 101 -0.49 6.08 -4.74
N ARG A 102 -1.21 6.94 -5.47
CA ARG A 102 -1.04 7.08 -6.93
C ARG A 102 0.36 7.56 -7.31
N GLU A 103 0.92 8.51 -6.57
CA GLU A 103 2.30 8.99 -6.76
C GLU A 103 3.30 7.84 -6.61
N HIS A 104 3.21 7.08 -5.50
CA HIS A 104 4.10 5.96 -5.24
C HIS A 104 3.98 4.86 -6.28
N ARG A 105 2.76 4.46 -6.65
CA ARG A 105 2.50 3.48 -7.71
C ARG A 105 3.05 3.92 -9.06
N THR A 106 2.94 5.22 -9.38
CA THR A 106 3.51 5.78 -10.61
C THR A 106 5.03 5.72 -10.60
N SER A 107 5.65 6.13 -9.48
CA SER A 107 7.11 6.16 -9.32
C SER A 107 7.71 4.75 -9.33
N ALA A 108 7.27 3.88 -8.41
CA ALA A 108 7.67 2.47 -8.34
C ALA A 108 7.53 1.78 -9.70
N GLY A 109 6.43 2.08 -10.37
CA GLY A 109 6.13 1.58 -11.69
C GLY A 109 7.10 1.96 -12.81
N ARG A 110 7.75 3.13 -12.72
CA ARG A 110 8.82 3.54 -13.67
C ARG A 110 10.12 2.77 -13.43
N HIS A 111 10.31 2.29 -12.20
CA HIS A 111 11.48 1.53 -11.78
C HIS A 111 11.29 0.00 -11.86
N GLY A 112 10.18 -0.47 -12.45
CA GLY A 112 9.92 -1.90 -12.64
C GLY A 112 9.30 -2.61 -11.42
N TYR A 113 8.80 -1.85 -10.44
CA TYR A 113 8.17 -2.40 -9.25
C TYR A 113 6.63 -2.43 -9.36
N ALA A 114 6.01 -3.37 -8.67
CA ALA A 114 4.57 -3.50 -8.50
C ALA A 114 4.17 -3.30 -7.04
N LEU A 115 3.05 -2.62 -6.78
CA LEU A 115 2.47 -2.56 -5.44
C LEU A 115 1.95 -3.95 -5.08
N PHE A 116 2.44 -4.48 -3.97
CA PHE A 116 2.21 -5.87 -3.57
C PHE A 116 1.30 -5.98 -2.35
N ASP A 117 1.51 -5.13 -1.36
CA ASP A 117 0.61 -4.94 -0.22
C ASP A 117 0.48 -3.47 0.13
N ALA A 118 -0.64 -3.16 0.79
CA ALA A 118 -0.88 -1.84 1.31
C ALA A 118 -1.76 -1.89 2.54
N TRP A 119 -1.43 -1.01 3.49
CA TRP A 119 -2.22 -0.72 4.67
C TRP A 119 -2.19 0.79 4.92
N ALA A 120 -3.31 1.31 5.41
CA ALA A 120 -3.41 2.68 5.89
C ALA A 120 -4.18 2.68 7.21
N SER A 121 -3.71 3.48 8.17
CA SER A 121 -4.41 3.69 9.42
C SER A 121 -5.73 4.39 9.19
N GLU A 122 -6.60 4.34 10.20
CA GLU A 122 -7.70 5.31 10.33
C GLU A 122 -7.17 6.75 10.41
N PRO A 123 -8.00 7.76 10.08
CA PRO A 123 -7.67 9.17 10.26
C PRO A 123 -7.31 9.52 11.70
N VAL A 124 -6.18 10.19 11.87
CA VAL A 124 -5.73 10.77 13.13
C VAL A 124 -5.56 12.28 12.99
N GLU A 125 -5.51 12.98 14.12
CA GLU A 125 -5.28 14.44 14.12
C GLU A 125 -3.94 14.80 13.47
N SER A 126 -2.91 14.04 13.84
CA SER A 126 -1.57 14.08 13.27
C SER A 126 -0.95 12.69 13.40
N ALA A 127 -0.33 12.18 12.34
CA ALA A 127 0.40 10.92 12.35
C ALA A 127 1.91 11.12 12.53
N HIS A 128 2.37 12.36 12.75
CA HIS A 128 3.80 12.70 12.74
C HIS A 128 4.61 11.97 13.82
N ASP A 129 4.16 12.01 15.07
CA ASP A 129 4.88 11.35 16.18
C ASP A 129 4.83 9.83 16.04
N TRP A 130 3.73 9.30 15.52
CA TRP A 130 3.56 7.87 15.23
C TRP A 130 4.52 7.42 14.14
N GLU A 131 4.54 8.10 12.99
CA GLU A 131 5.50 7.87 11.90
C GLU A 131 6.94 7.93 12.40
N THR A 132 7.27 8.99 13.15
CA THR A 132 8.63 9.20 13.67
C THR A 132 9.05 8.06 14.59
N SER A 133 8.16 7.59 15.47
CA SER A 133 8.48 6.47 16.35
C SER A 133 8.64 5.16 15.59
N VAL A 134 7.75 4.87 14.63
CA VAL A 134 7.83 3.68 13.76
C VAL A 134 9.13 3.67 12.97
N LEU A 135 9.46 4.76 12.26
CA LEU A 135 10.70 4.85 11.47
C LEU A 135 11.94 4.68 12.35
N ARG A 136 11.94 5.31 13.53
CA ARG A 136 13.04 5.18 14.48
C ARG A 136 13.19 3.74 14.99
N THR A 137 12.08 3.06 15.29
CA THR A 137 12.10 1.68 15.77
C THR A 137 12.55 0.72 14.66
N LEU A 138 12.06 0.88 13.43
CA LEU A 138 12.51 0.09 12.28
C LEU A 138 13.99 0.29 11.99
N ARG A 139 14.49 1.53 11.95
CA ARG A 139 15.92 1.83 11.73
C ARG A 139 16.86 1.21 12.78
N ARG A 140 16.37 0.94 13.99
CA ARG A 140 17.16 0.24 15.03
C ARG A 140 17.15 -1.28 14.86
N ARG A 141 16.08 -1.84 14.28
CA ARG A 141 15.87 -3.28 14.14
C ARG A 141 16.31 -3.82 12.78
N HIS A 142 16.35 -2.96 11.77
CA HIS A 142 16.69 -3.31 10.39
C HIS A 142 18.13 -2.92 10.04
N ASP A 143 18.68 -3.55 9.01
CA ASP A 143 20.02 -3.24 8.53
C ASP A 143 20.10 -1.77 8.04
N PRO A 144 21.01 -0.94 8.59
CA PRO A 144 21.19 0.43 8.13
C PRO A 144 21.63 0.53 6.66
N ASP A 145 22.33 -0.47 6.12
CA ASP A 145 22.75 -0.51 4.71
C ASP A 145 21.56 -0.82 3.77
N GLU A 146 20.47 -1.37 4.30
CA GLU A 146 19.22 -1.64 3.59
C GLU A 146 18.13 -0.59 3.88
N THR A 147 18.50 0.59 4.39
CA THR A 147 17.57 1.67 4.71
C THR A 147 17.95 2.98 4.01
N ASP A 148 17.00 3.55 3.26
CA ASP A 148 17.12 4.91 2.70
C ASP A 148 15.91 5.75 3.13
N GLY A 149 16.08 6.59 4.14
CA GLY A 149 15.01 7.46 4.64
C GLY A 149 13.78 6.67 5.11
N GLU A 150 12.74 6.63 4.28
CA GLU A 150 11.45 5.96 4.50
C GLU A 150 11.32 4.62 3.77
N TYR A 151 12.37 4.20 3.07
CA TYR A 151 12.45 2.97 2.28
C TYR A 151 13.29 1.94 3.04
N PHE A 152 12.73 0.75 3.22
CA PHE A 152 13.36 -0.37 3.91
C PHE A 152 13.40 -1.56 2.96
N TYR A 153 14.58 -1.83 2.40
CA TYR A 153 14.80 -2.94 1.48
C TYR A 153 14.92 -4.25 2.27
N GLY A 154 14.43 -5.36 1.72
CA GLY A 154 14.48 -6.66 2.39
C GLY A 154 13.56 -6.82 3.62
N LEU A 155 12.98 -5.73 4.14
CA LEU A 155 12.04 -5.76 5.26
C LEU A 155 10.73 -6.46 4.86
N ALA A 156 10.28 -7.42 5.68
CA ALA A 156 9.00 -8.06 5.46
C ALA A 156 7.83 -7.13 5.83
N TYR A 157 6.77 -7.13 5.03
CA TYR A 157 5.59 -6.29 5.23
C TYR A 157 4.95 -6.48 6.62
N ASP A 158 4.81 -7.72 7.09
CA ASP A 158 4.20 -8.02 8.39
C ASP A 158 5.07 -7.57 9.57
N GLN A 159 6.40 -7.54 9.40
CA GLN A 159 7.31 -6.98 10.39
C GLN A 159 7.10 -5.48 10.55
N ALA A 160 6.90 -4.77 9.42
CA ALA A 160 6.57 -3.35 9.45
C ALA A 160 5.23 -3.09 10.16
N LEU A 161 4.20 -3.89 9.86
CA LEU A 161 2.90 -3.78 10.53
C LEU A 161 2.96 -4.07 12.02
N THR A 162 3.80 -5.02 12.44
CA THR A 162 4.03 -5.31 13.86
C THR A 162 4.55 -4.07 14.59
N VAL A 163 5.56 -3.38 14.03
CA VAL A 163 6.10 -2.15 14.63
C VAL A 163 5.07 -1.00 14.61
N VAL A 164 4.27 -0.90 13.55
CA VAL A 164 3.18 0.08 13.49
C VAL A 164 2.21 -0.07 14.66
N ASP A 165 1.82 -1.31 14.98
CA ASP A 165 0.89 -1.58 16.08
C ASP A 165 1.54 -1.34 17.45
N GLU A 166 2.79 -1.77 17.65
CA GLU A 166 3.57 -1.50 18.87
C GLU A 166 3.66 0.00 19.19
N GLU A 167 3.82 0.84 18.16
CA GLU A 167 4.03 2.29 18.28
C GLU A 167 2.71 3.09 18.21
N ARG A 168 1.55 2.45 18.23
CA ARG A 168 0.24 3.11 18.05
C ARG A 168 -0.11 4.14 19.12
N LEU A 169 0.56 4.11 20.27
CA LEU A 169 0.33 5.00 21.42
C LEU A 169 0.42 6.50 21.07
N TRP A 170 1.09 6.85 19.97
CA TRP A 170 1.25 8.23 19.50
C TRP A 170 0.09 8.73 18.62
N ALA A 171 -0.89 7.88 18.34
CA ALA A 171 -2.02 8.19 17.46
C ALA A 171 -3.23 8.70 18.25
N ARG A 172 -3.69 9.92 17.94
CA ARG A 172 -4.97 10.44 18.44
C ARG A 172 -6.03 10.34 17.35
N PRO A 173 -7.11 9.54 17.55
CA PRO A 173 -8.18 9.44 16.57
C PRO A 173 -8.74 10.83 16.25
N ARG A 174 -8.92 11.11 14.97
CA ARG A 174 -9.62 12.33 14.58
C ARG A 174 -11.12 12.10 14.69
N ALA A 175 -11.82 12.95 15.44
CA ALA A 175 -13.28 12.89 15.51
C ALA A 175 -13.87 12.88 14.10
N ALA A 176 -14.84 12.02 13.78
CA ALA A 176 -15.46 12.01 12.45
C ALA A 176 -16.09 13.39 12.15
N GLN A 177 -15.85 13.93 10.95
CA GLN A 177 -16.58 15.12 10.52
C GLN A 177 -18.06 14.72 10.32
N PRO A 178 -19.03 15.40 10.98
CA PRO A 178 -20.42 15.16 10.65
C PRO A 178 -20.63 15.51 9.17
N PRO A 179 -21.47 14.76 8.43
CA PRO A 179 -21.79 15.11 7.06
C PRO A 179 -22.29 16.56 7.04
N SER A 180 -21.69 17.40 6.19
CA SER A 180 -22.19 18.75 5.98
C SER A 180 -23.60 18.62 5.46
N LEU A 181 -24.60 18.96 6.30
CA LEU A 181 -25.98 19.09 5.88
C LEU A 181 -26.02 20.26 4.90
N THR A 182 -25.94 19.97 3.61
CA THR A 182 -26.28 20.94 2.57
C THR A 182 -27.76 21.24 2.73
N THR A 183 -28.07 22.36 3.36
CA THR A 183 -29.42 22.92 3.37
C THR A 183 -29.66 23.44 1.96
N THR A 184 -30.49 22.72 1.20
CA THR A 184 -31.06 23.19 -0.08
C THR A 184 -32.21 24.13 0.19
#